data_AF-A0A3A8HJC4-F1
#
_entry.id   AF-A0A3A8HJC4-F1
#
_cell.length_a   1.000
_cell.length_b   1.000
_cell.length_c   1.000
_cell.angle_alpha   90.00
_cell.angle_beta   90.00
_cell.angle_gamma   90.00
#
_symmetry.space_group_name_H-M   'P 1'
#
loop_
_entity.id
_entity.type
_entity.pdbx_description
1 polymer ?
#
loop_
_entity_poly.entity_id
_entity_poly.type
_entity_poly.pdbx_seq_one_letter_code
_entity_poly.pdbx_strand_id
1 'polypeptide(L)'
;MRGVRVAWRVLPAALLLAGCLRSTPTRDAWTNDASIEFPQFFEQTAVEAGADGRTVELSGSVLRALDIAAADFLGPQDANTPCVDRRESHRYRVIQRQGVIFIRIDEDPRACGLNVPALHSGAQYAVGSDGRLLRRLRDGEPDESLEATDAGPGILVPTSEVGRSFEPPDGSVPLPLPDAGTGARQGP
;
A
#
# COMPACT_ATOMS: atom_id res chain seq x y z
N MET A 1 -60.76 38.55 -34.88
CA MET A 1 -59.96 39.07 -33.73
C MET A 1 -58.93 38.01 -33.34
N ARG A 2 -57.77 38.47 -32.86
CA ARG A 2 -56.45 37.80 -32.79
C ARG A 2 -56.45 36.40 -32.16
N GLY A 3 -55.89 35.43 -32.88
CA GLY A 3 -55.54 34.10 -32.35
C GLY A 3 -54.23 34.16 -31.55
N VAL A 4 -54.29 33.69 -30.32
CA VAL A 4 -53.15 33.58 -29.40
C VAL A 4 -52.25 32.42 -29.85
N ARG A 5 -51.05 32.73 -30.33
CA ARG A 5 -49.99 31.74 -30.52
C ARG A 5 -49.28 31.56 -29.18
N VAL A 6 -49.64 30.50 -28.46
CA VAL A 6 -48.94 30.09 -27.24
C VAL A 6 -47.52 29.65 -27.64
N ALA A 7 -46.54 30.42 -27.17
CA ALA A 7 -45.12 30.18 -27.36
C ALA A 7 -44.70 28.94 -26.56
N TRP A 8 -44.77 27.77 -27.18
CA TRP A 8 -44.31 26.50 -26.60
C TRP A 8 -42.97 26.11 -27.22
N ARG A 9 -41.90 26.85 -26.94
CA ARG A 9 -40.54 26.52 -27.40
C ARG A 9 -39.44 26.93 -26.43
N VAL A 10 -39.58 26.64 -25.14
CA VAL A 10 -38.44 26.85 -24.20
C VAL A 10 -38.19 25.70 -23.23
N LEU A 11 -38.95 24.60 -23.28
CA LEU A 11 -38.81 23.52 -22.29
C LEU A 11 -37.71 22.46 -22.50
N PRO A 12 -37.09 22.22 -23.68
CA PRO A 12 -36.11 21.13 -23.76
C PRO A 12 -34.68 21.53 -23.38
N ALA A 13 -34.35 22.82 -23.27
CA ALA A 13 -32.96 23.27 -23.08
C ALA A 13 -32.48 23.19 -21.62
N ALA A 14 -33.38 23.19 -20.63
CA ALA A 14 -33.01 23.18 -19.21
C ALA A 14 -32.64 21.78 -18.66
N LEU A 15 -33.06 20.70 -19.33
CA LEU A 15 -32.85 19.32 -18.88
C LEU A 15 -31.47 18.73 -19.26
N LEU A 16 -30.70 19.41 -20.12
CA LEU A 16 -29.38 18.94 -20.57
C LEU A 16 -28.22 19.32 -19.63
N LEU A 17 -28.44 20.18 -18.63
CA LEU A 17 -27.41 20.61 -17.68
C LEU A 17 -27.42 19.85 -16.35
N ALA A 18 -28.37 18.92 -16.15
CA ALA A 18 -28.46 18.10 -14.93
C ALA A 18 -27.76 16.73 -15.07
N GLY A 19 -27.09 16.47 -16.19
CA GLY A 19 -26.41 15.21 -16.47
C GLY A 19 -24.96 15.21 -15.99
N CYS A 20 -24.69 14.43 -14.95
CA CYS A 20 -23.36 13.92 -14.55
C CYS A 20 -22.45 14.82 -13.69
N LEU A 21 -22.96 15.42 -12.62
CA LEU A 21 -22.10 15.49 -11.42
C LEU A 21 -21.96 14.05 -10.89
N ARG A 22 -20.96 13.32 -11.40
CA ARG A 22 -20.48 12.12 -10.70
C ARG A 22 -19.91 12.64 -9.40
N SER A 23 -20.63 12.47 -8.29
CA SER A 23 -20.07 12.67 -6.96
C SER A 23 -18.75 11.93 -6.92
N THR A 24 -17.64 12.66 -6.84
CA THR A 24 -16.37 12.04 -6.45
C THR A 24 -16.63 11.42 -5.09
N PRO A 25 -16.53 10.09 -4.94
CA PRO A 25 -16.69 9.51 -3.62
C PRO A 25 -15.62 10.15 -2.75
N THR A 26 -16.05 11.02 -1.82
CA THR A 26 -15.22 11.41 -0.70
C THR A 26 -14.93 10.10 0.00
N ARG A 27 -13.68 9.62 -0.09
CA ARG A 27 -13.25 8.49 0.71
C ARG A 27 -13.56 8.88 2.16
N ASP A 28 -14.50 8.15 2.77
CA ASP A 28 -14.74 8.29 4.19
C ASP A 28 -13.38 8.14 4.89
N ALA A 29 -13.11 9.02 5.86
CA ALA A 29 -11.95 8.88 6.71
C ALA A 29 -11.96 7.45 7.29
N TRP A 30 -10.92 6.69 7.01
CA TRP A 30 -10.81 5.32 7.52
C TRP A 30 -10.65 5.37 9.05
N THR A 31 -11.19 4.38 9.75
CA THR A 31 -11.44 4.46 11.19
C THR A 31 -10.20 4.15 12.05
N ASN A 32 -9.07 3.78 11.44
CA ASN A 32 -7.89 3.23 12.13
C ASN A 32 -8.24 2.38 13.36
N ASP A 33 -9.03 1.35 13.13
CA ASP A 33 -9.49 0.48 14.21
C ASP A 33 -8.34 -0.43 14.67
N ALA A 34 -7.59 0.05 15.66
CA ALA A 34 -6.44 -0.67 16.24
C ALA A 34 -6.84 -1.97 16.96
N SER A 35 -8.14 -2.20 17.21
CA SER A 35 -8.60 -3.49 17.76
C SER A 35 -8.54 -4.64 16.75
N ILE A 36 -8.39 -4.33 15.46
CA ILE A 36 -8.29 -5.33 14.39
C ILE A 36 -6.84 -5.76 14.24
N GLU A 37 -6.46 -6.92 14.79
CA GLU A 37 -5.13 -7.50 14.60
C GLU A 37 -4.93 -8.06 13.18
N PHE A 38 -3.73 -7.84 12.61
CA PHE A 38 -3.38 -8.43 11.32
C PHE A 38 -3.05 -9.92 11.46
N PRO A 39 -3.54 -10.78 10.55
CA PRO A 39 -3.15 -12.18 10.54
C PRO A 39 -1.68 -12.32 10.11
N GLN A 40 -1.06 -13.42 10.51
CA GLN A 40 0.26 -13.79 10.03
C GLN A 40 0.18 -14.26 8.57
N PHE A 41 0.42 -13.34 7.62
CA PHE A 41 0.27 -13.60 6.18
C PHE A 41 1.22 -14.66 5.61
N PHE A 42 2.29 -15.01 6.34
CA PHE A 42 3.34 -15.92 5.89
C PHE A 42 3.32 -17.28 6.59
N GLU A 43 2.45 -17.50 7.57
CA GLU A 43 2.30 -18.81 8.22
C GLU A 43 1.79 -19.89 7.24
N GLN A 44 0.99 -19.48 6.26
CA GLN A 44 0.48 -20.36 5.22
C GLN A 44 1.02 -19.94 3.87
N THR A 45 1.49 -20.89 3.07
CA THR A 45 1.89 -20.63 1.69
C THR A 45 0.67 -20.19 0.89
N ALA A 46 0.68 -18.95 0.43
CA ALA A 46 -0.35 -18.45 -0.48
C ALA A 46 -0.30 -19.26 -1.78
N VAL A 47 -1.46 -19.67 -2.27
CA VAL A 47 -1.59 -20.23 -3.62
C VAL A 47 -1.52 -19.06 -4.60
N GLU A 48 -0.43 -18.99 -5.36
CA GLU A 48 -0.24 -17.93 -6.35
C GLU A 48 -1.20 -18.13 -7.52
N ALA A 49 -2.00 -17.10 -7.81
CA ALA A 49 -2.94 -17.13 -8.92
C ALA A 49 -2.17 -17.23 -10.24
N GLY A 50 -2.47 -18.26 -11.03
CA GLY A 50 -1.83 -18.50 -12.32
C GLY A 50 -0.56 -19.37 -12.29
N ALA A 51 -0.02 -19.72 -11.12
CA ALA A 51 1.20 -20.54 -11.04
C ALA A 51 1.01 -21.97 -11.59
N ASP A 52 -0.14 -22.59 -11.33
CA ASP A 52 -0.40 -23.99 -11.72
C ASP A 52 -1.24 -24.10 -13.01
N GLY A 53 -1.48 -22.99 -13.73
CA GLY A 53 -2.38 -22.96 -14.89
C GLY A 53 -3.86 -23.25 -14.57
N ARG A 54 -4.23 -23.33 -13.29
CA ARG A 54 -5.61 -23.53 -12.83
C ARG A 54 -6.40 -22.24 -12.92
N THR A 55 -7.69 -22.37 -13.25
CA THR A 55 -8.63 -21.25 -13.16
C THR A 55 -8.81 -20.84 -11.70
N VAL A 56 -8.69 -19.53 -11.44
CA VAL A 56 -8.93 -18.92 -10.12
C VAL A 56 -10.15 -18.01 -10.23
N GLU A 57 -11.06 -18.14 -9.27
CA GLU A 57 -12.21 -17.25 -9.15
C GLU A 57 -11.98 -16.27 -8.00
N LEU A 58 -12.16 -14.98 -8.27
CA LEU A 58 -12.13 -13.91 -7.26
C LEU A 58 -13.55 -13.38 -7.06
N SER A 59 -14.00 -13.31 -5.81
CA SER A 59 -15.27 -12.66 -5.52
C SER A 59 -15.18 -11.15 -5.77
N GLY A 60 -16.30 -10.53 -6.14
CA GLY A 60 -16.35 -9.08 -6.36
C GLY A 60 -15.98 -8.26 -5.11
N SER A 61 -16.23 -8.78 -3.90
CA SER A 61 -15.82 -8.15 -2.65
C SER A 61 -14.30 -8.14 -2.48
N VAL A 62 -13.62 -9.24 -2.81
CA VAL A 62 -12.15 -9.32 -2.80
C VAL A 62 -11.55 -8.38 -3.83
N LEU A 63 -12.08 -8.38 -5.06
CA LEU A 63 -11.61 -7.50 -6.12
C LEU A 63 -11.72 -6.02 -5.70
N ARG A 64 -12.87 -5.61 -5.15
CA ARG A 64 -13.07 -4.26 -4.62
C ARG A 64 -12.11 -3.92 -3.49
N ALA A 65 -11.87 -4.84 -2.56
CA ALA A 65 -10.95 -4.62 -1.44
C ALA A 65 -9.50 -4.43 -1.93
N LEU A 66 -9.06 -5.23 -2.91
CA LEU A 66 -7.76 -5.08 -3.57
C LEU A 66 -7.63 -3.72 -4.24
N ASP A 67 -8.66 -3.26 -4.96
CA ASP A 67 -8.65 -1.94 -5.59
C ASP A 67 -8.54 -0.80 -4.57
N ILE A 68 -9.24 -0.90 -3.44
CA ILE A 68 -9.17 0.09 -2.36
C ILE A 68 -7.77 0.13 -1.78
N ALA A 69 -7.20 -1.02 -1.41
CA ALA A 69 -5.89 -1.12 -0.79
C ALA A 69 -4.78 -0.65 -1.75
N ALA A 70 -4.80 -1.11 -3.01
CA ALA A 70 -3.82 -0.71 -4.02
C ALA A 70 -3.90 0.79 -4.33
N ALA A 71 -5.11 1.36 -4.42
CA ALA A 71 -5.26 2.79 -4.67
C ALA A 71 -4.91 3.67 -3.46
N ASP A 72 -4.97 3.15 -2.23
CA ASP A 72 -4.49 3.85 -1.03
C ASP A 72 -2.97 3.79 -0.88
N PHE A 73 -2.37 2.64 -1.23
CA PHE A 73 -0.92 2.42 -1.10
C PHE A 73 -0.13 3.05 -2.24
N LEU A 74 -0.49 2.74 -3.49
CA LEU A 74 0.25 3.10 -4.71
C LEU A 74 -0.27 4.38 -5.38
N GLY A 75 -1.41 4.88 -4.91
CA GLY A 75 -2.05 6.06 -5.49
C GLY A 75 -2.57 5.85 -6.92
N PRO A 76 -2.82 6.95 -7.65
CA PRO A 76 -3.25 6.92 -9.05
C PRO A 76 -2.19 6.29 -9.97
N GLN A 77 -2.65 5.63 -11.04
CA GLN A 77 -1.80 4.94 -12.00
C GLN A 77 -1.98 5.57 -13.38
N ASP A 78 -0.87 5.84 -14.06
CA ASP A 78 -0.85 6.32 -15.44
C ASP A 78 0.36 5.74 -16.20
N ALA A 79 0.50 6.11 -17.47
CA ALA A 79 1.56 5.59 -18.33
C ALA A 79 2.99 5.96 -17.85
N ASN A 80 3.11 7.01 -17.04
CA ASN A 80 4.37 7.52 -16.51
C ASN A 80 4.65 7.06 -15.08
N THR A 81 3.75 6.28 -14.45
CA THR A 81 3.99 5.71 -13.12
C THR A 81 5.32 4.92 -13.12
N PRO A 82 6.27 5.26 -12.23
CA PRO A 82 7.54 4.55 -12.09
C PRO A 82 7.30 3.06 -11.88
N CYS A 83 8.19 2.21 -12.40
CA CYS A 83 7.97 0.76 -12.36
C CYS A 83 7.62 0.25 -10.96
N VAL A 84 8.38 0.69 -9.95
CA VAL A 84 8.23 0.25 -8.55
C VAL A 84 6.92 0.70 -7.91
N ASP A 85 6.20 1.66 -8.51
CA ASP A 85 4.91 2.17 -8.02
C ASP A 85 3.73 1.56 -8.80
N ARG A 86 4.01 0.69 -9.78
CA ARG A 86 2.96 0.06 -10.60
C ARG A 86 2.27 -1.04 -9.82
N ARG A 87 0.96 -1.21 -10.02
CA ARG A 87 0.22 -2.31 -9.40
C ARG A 87 0.80 -3.68 -9.79
N GLU A 88 1.28 -3.82 -11.01
CA GLU A 88 1.82 -5.07 -11.53
C GLU A 88 3.20 -5.43 -10.96
N SER A 89 3.90 -4.47 -10.33
CA SER A 89 5.20 -4.71 -9.67
C SER A 89 5.07 -5.15 -8.21
N HIS A 90 3.88 -5.54 -7.78
CA HIS A 90 3.58 -5.91 -6.39
C HIS A 90 2.91 -7.28 -6.30
N ARG A 91 3.12 -7.94 -5.16
CA ARG A 91 2.43 -9.18 -4.78
C ARG A 91 1.35 -8.86 -3.76
N TYR A 92 0.18 -9.42 -4.00
CA TYR A 92 -0.99 -9.25 -3.15
C TYR A 92 -1.33 -10.58 -2.48
N ARG A 93 -1.28 -10.64 -1.16
CA ARG A 93 -1.76 -11.79 -0.38
C ARG A 93 -3.07 -11.43 0.29
N VAL A 94 -4.08 -12.28 0.14
CA VAL A 94 -5.42 -12.02 0.65
C VAL A 94 -5.86 -13.13 1.61
N ILE A 95 -6.37 -12.75 2.77
CA ILE A 95 -6.96 -13.64 3.76
C ILE A 95 -8.35 -13.09 4.10
N GLN A 96 -9.39 -13.93 4.08
CA GLN A 96 -10.74 -13.54 4.47
C GLN A 96 -11.12 -14.19 5.80
N ARG A 97 -11.52 -13.40 6.80
CA ARG A 97 -11.98 -13.89 8.11
C ARG A 97 -13.10 -13.00 8.63
N GLN A 98 -14.19 -13.60 9.11
CA GLN A 98 -15.24 -12.91 9.87
C GLN A 98 -15.81 -11.64 9.18
N GLY A 99 -15.92 -11.63 7.84
CA GLY A 99 -16.44 -10.48 7.09
C GLY A 99 -15.42 -9.35 6.84
N VAL A 100 -14.15 -9.57 7.19
CA VAL A 100 -13.02 -8.69 6.91
C VAL A 100 -12.08 -9.38 5.89
N ILE A 101 -11.59 -8.58 4.95
CA ILE A 101 -10.64 -8.96 3.92
C ILE A 101 -9.30 -8.32 4.29
N PHE A 102 -8.35 -9.16 4.69
CA PHE A 102 -7.00 -8.77 5.03
C PHE A 102 -6.11 -8.87 3.80
N ILE A 103 -5.35 -7.82 3.52
CA ILE A 103 -4.50 -7.71 2.33
C ILE A 103 -3.10 -7.33 2.79
N ARG A 104 -2.10 -8.09 2.36
CA ARG A 104 -0.68 -7.71 2.42
C ARG A 104 -0.24 -7.38 1.00
N ILE A 105 0.38 -6.22 0.85
CA ILE A 105 1.02 -5.76 -0.38
C ILE A 105 2.52 -5.75 -0.10
N ASP A 106 3.29 -6.41 -0.96
CA ASP A 106 4.75 -6.40 -0.95
C ASP A 106 5.26 -6.09 -2.35
N GLU A 107 6.32 -5.28 -2.48
CA GLU A 107 7.03 -5.12 -3.76
C GLU A 107 7.56 -6.45 -4.28
N ASP A 108 7.42 -6.68 -5.59
CA ASP A 108 8.18 -7.70 -6.32
C ASP A 108 9.35 -7.01 -7.04
N PRO A 109 10.57 -7.02 -6.45
CA PRO A 109 11.70 -6.34 -7.06
C PRO A 109 12.04 -6.93 -8.44
N ARG A 110 11.73 -8.21 -8.69
CA ARG A 110 12.02 -8.87 -9.96
C ARG A 110 11.18 -8.32 -11.11
N ALA A 111 9.98 -7.82 -10.83
CA ALA A 111 9.12 -7.21 -11.83
C ALA A 111 9.75 -5.95 -12.47
N CYS A 112 10.64 -5.28 -11.73
CA CYS A 112 11.37 -4.09 -12.17
C CYS A 112 12.86 -4.33 -12.44
N GLY A 113 13.31 -5.59 -12.49
CA GLY A 113 14.72 -5.94 -12.71
C GLY A 113 15.64 -5.62 -11.51
N LEU A 114 15.06 -5.48 -10.31
CA LEU A 114 15.77 -5.28 -9.06
C LEU A 114 15.99 -6.62 -8.34
N ASN A 115 17.02 -6.67 -7.50
CA ASN A 115 17.35 -7.87 -6.71
C ASN A 115 16.84 -7.80 -5.26
N VAL A 116 16.60 -6.60 -4.76
CA VAL A 116 16.14 -6.35 -3.39
C VAL A 116 14.99 -5.34 -3.43
N PRO A 117 13.97 -5.52 -2.57
CA PRO A 117 12.88 -4.55 -2.46
C PRO A 117 13.40 -3.26 -1.82
N ALA A 118 12.69 -2.14 -2.06
CA ALA A 118 12.98 -0.90 -1.37
C ALA A 118 12.66 -1.03 0.12
N LEU A 119 13.30 -0.18 0.94
CA LEU A 119 12.97 -0.08 2.36
C LEU A 119 11.53 0.43 2.50
N HIS A 120 10.74 -0.20 3.38
CA HIS A 120 9.34 0.17 3.65
C HIS A 120 8.38 0.02 2.44
N SER A 121 8.66 -0.93 1.55
CA SER A 121 7.92 -1.20 0.30
C SER A 121 6.68 -2.10 0.46
N GLY A 122 6.15 -2.19 1.68
CA GLY A 122 5.00 -3.05 1.98
C GLY A 122 3.98 -2.38 2.88
N ALA A 123 2.79 -2.95 2.89
CA ALA A 123 1.69 -2.49 3.74
C ALA A 123 0.65 -3.59 3.98
N GLN A 124 -0.04 -3.46 5.10
CA GLN A 124 -1.14 -4.32 5.52
C GLN A 124 -2.43 -3.52 5.58
N TYR A 125 -3.53 -4.13 5.15
CA TYR A 125 -4.84 -3.52 5.04
C TYR A 125 -5.92 -4.47 5.56
N ALA A 126 -6.88 -3.94 6.32
CA ALA A 126 -8.10 -4.62 6.71
C ALA A 126 -9.29 -3.86 6.13
N VAL A 127 -10.01 -4.52 5.23
CA VAL A 127 -11.15 -3.94 4.50
C VAL A 127 -12.41 -4.72 4.85
N GLY A 128 -13.46 -4.04 5.28
CA GLY A 128 -14.76 -4.65 5.50
C GLY A 128 -15.31 -5.22 4.20
N SER A 129 -16.10 -6.29 4.28
CA SER A 129 -16.78 -6.87 3.11
C SER A 129 -17.66 -5.86 2.36
N ASP A 130 -18.10 -4.78 3.03
CA ASP A 130 -18.82 -3.63 2.47
C ASP A 130 -17.93 -2.65 1.68
N GLY A 131 -16.60 -2.79 1.76
CA GLY A 131 -15.62 -1.94 1.09
C GLY A 131 -15.12 -0.78 1.96
N ARG A 132 -15.42 -0.74 3.26
CA ARG A 132 -14.83 0.28 4.15
C ARG A 132 -13.40 -0.11 4.52
N LEU A 133 -12.48 0.85 4.43
CA LEU A 133 -11.14 0.67 4.97
C LEU A 133 -11.22 0.78 6.50
N LEU A 134 -10.94 -0.33 7.20
CA LEU A 134 -11.04 -0.42 8.65
C LEU A 134 -9.70 -0.09 9.33
N ARG A 135 -8.61 -0.67 8.80
CA ARG A 135 -7.25 -0.50 9.31
C ARG A 135 -6.22 -0.55 8.19
N ARG A 136 -5.11 0.17 8.34
CA ARG A 136 -3.89 0.02 7.54
C ARG A 136 -2.65 0.13 8.43
N LEU A 137 -1.56 -0.48 8.00
CA LEU A 137 -0.25 -0.35 8.61
C LEU A 137 0.81 -0.46 7.51
N ARG A 138 1.61 0.58 7.30
CA ARG A 138 2.73 0.56 6.35
C ARG A 138 3.99 0.06 7.03
N ASP A 139 4.87 -0.56 6.27
CA ASP A 139 6.15 -1.00 6.81
C ASP A 139 6.93 0.21 7.36
N GLY A 140 7.44 0.09 8.58
CA GLY A 140 8.12 1.20 9.29
C GLY A 140 7.20 2.10 10.10
N GLU A 141 5.87 2.00 9.96
CA GLU A 141 4.93 2.63 10.90
C GLU A 141 4.85 1.79 12.19
N PRO A 142 4.72 2.42 13.38
CA PRO A 142 4.50 1.70 14.62
C PRO A 142 3.13 1.01 14.59
N ASP A 143 3.08 -0.23 15.06
CA ASP A 143 1.82 -0.94 15.26
C ASP A 143 1.21 -0.54 16.62
N GLU A 144 0.25 0.39 16.59
CA GLU A 144 -0.46 0.90 17.78
C GLU A 144 -1.28 -0.17 18.53
N SER A 145 -1.44 -1.37 17.98
CA SER A 145 -2.07 -2.49 18.70
C SER A 145 -1.10 -3.25 19.61
N LEU A 146 0.20 -3.03 19.43
CA LEU A 146 1.22 -3.61 20.31
C LEU A 146 1.51 -2.65 21.47
N GLU A 147 1.55 -3.18 22.68
CA GLU A 147 2.04 -2.40 23.81
C GLU A 147 3.52 -2.06 23.60
N ALA A 148 3.86 -0.78 23.78
CA ALA A 148 5.23 -0.33 23.73
C ALA A 148 6.05 -1.08 24.79
N THR A 149 6.85 -2.04 24.32
CA THR A 149 7.77 -2.75 25.19
C THR A 149 9.01 -1.88 25.31
N ASP A 150 9.23 -1.28 26.48
CA ASP A 150 10.52 -0.65 26.77
C ASP A 150 11.62 -1.69 26.52
N ALA A 151 12.77 -1.28 25.99
CA ALA A 151 13.92 -2.16 25.75
C ALA A 151 14.53 -2.70 27.06
N GLY A 152 13.85 -2.51 28.18
CA GLY A 152 14.31 -2.72 29.54
C GLY A 152 15.32 -1.65 29.94
N PRO A 153 15.88 -1.74 31.16
CA PRO A 153 17.00 -0.92 31.56
C PRO A 153 18.18 -1.19 30.60
N GLY A 154 18.40 -0.28 29.66
CA GLY A 154 19.54 -0.37 28.75
C GLY A 154 20.84 -0.37 29.55
N ILE A 155 21.71 -1.33 29.29
CA ILE A 155 23.11 -1.22 29.75
C ILE A 155 23.70 -0.04 28.99
N LEU A 156 24.21 0.96 29.71
CA LEU A 156 24.92 2.08 29.10
C LEU A 156 26.15 1.51 28.37
N VAL A 157 26.04 1.38 27.06
CA VAL A 157 27.17 1.10 26.20
C VAL A 157 28.08 2.34 26.28
N PRO A 158 29.35 2.20 26.70
CA PRO A 158 30.28 3.31 26.69
C PRO A 158 30.28 3.98 25.31
N THR A 159 30.24 5.31 25.24
CA THR A 159 30.19 6.04 23.97
C THR A 159 31.36 5.70 23.02
N SER A 160 32.43 5.12 23.54
CA SER A 160 33.56 4.56 22.80
C SER A 160 33.24 3.34 21.93
N GLU A 161 32.10 2.68 22.15
CA GLU A 161 31.65 1.48 21.43
C GLU A 161 30.51 1.77 20.44
N VAL A 162 29.82 2.90 20.58
CA VAL A 162 28.79 3.35 19.62
C VAL A 162 29.47 3.74 18.31
N GLY A 163 29.18 3.01 17.23
CA GLY A 163 29.78 3.23 15.91
C GLY A 163 31.03 2.40 15.63
N ARG A 164 31.48 1.53 16.55
CA ARG A 164 32.39 0.45 16.17
C ARG A 164 31.57 -0.57 15.40
N SER A 165 31.93 -0.76 14.13
CA SER A 165 31.40 -1.86 13.32
C SER A 165 31.49 -3.13 14.16
N PHE A 166 30.43 -3.95 14.15
CA PHE A 166 30.43 -5.25 14.81
C PHE A 166 31.73 -5.97 14.44
N GLU A 167 32.62 -6.16 15.41
CA GLU A 167 33.77 -7.04 15.24
C GLU A 167 33.15 -8.43 15.03
N PRO A 168 33.22 -8.98 13.81
CA PRO A 168 32.60 -10.28 13.56
C PRO A 168 33.32 -11.32 14.41
N PRO A 169 32.62 -12.34 14.95
CA PRO A 169 33.29 -13.45 15.62
C PRO A 169 34.34 -14.04 14.66
N ASP A 170 35.56 -14.17 15.17
CA ASP A 170 36.80 -14.56 14.51
C ASP A 170 36.65 -15.11 13.08
N GLY A 171 36.92 -14.27 12.08
CA GLY A 171 37.21 -14.70 10.71
C GLY A 171 36.22 -14.30 9.60
N SER A 172 35.17 -13.53 9.90
CA SER A 172 34.28 -13.03 8.83
C SER A 172 34.73 -11.65 8.35
N VAL A 173 35.19 -11.50 7.12
CA VAL A 173 35.58 -10.19 6.57
C VAL A 173 34.31 -9.32 6.40
N PRO A 174 34.27 -8.07 6.90
CA PRO A 174 33.16 -7.16 6.62
C PRO A 174 33.02 -6.98 5.10
N LEU A 175 31.82 -7.20 4.55
CA LEU A 175 31.54 -6.92 3.15
C LEU A 175 31.75 -5.41 2.91
N PRO A 176 32.50 -5.00 1.86
CA PRO A 176 32.72 -3.59 1.59
C PRO A 176 31.39 -2.91 1.28
N LEU A 177 30.99 -1.99 2.15
CA LEU A 177 29.87 -1.10 1.92
C LEU A 177 30.31 -0.08 0.85
N PRO A 178 29.56 0.11 -0.25
CA PRO A 178 29.91 1.14 -1.23
C PRO A 178 29.72 2.53 -0.61
N ASP A 179 30.81 3.29 -0.53
CA ASP A 179 30.81 4.68 -0.09
C ASP A 179 29.89 5.53 -0.97
N ALA A 180 28.80 6.07 -0.38
CA ALA A 180 28.02 7.13 -0.99
C ALA A 180 28.86 8.41 -0.97
N GLY A 181 29.36 8.81 -2.13
CA GLY A 181 30.44 9.78 -2.27
C GLY A 181 30.13 11.18 -1.73
N THR A 182 31.12 11.77 -1.08
CA THR A 182 31.21 13.21 -0.85
C THR A 182 32.28 13.77 -1.78
N GLY A 183 31.84 14.46 -2.84
CA GLY A 183 32.74 15.08 -3.81
C GLY A 183 33.56 16.20 -3.17
N ALA A 184 34.87 16.00 -3.07
CA ALA A 184 35.81 17.09 -2.83
C ALA A 184 36.07 17.81 -4.15
N ARG A 185 35.54 19.04 -4.29
CA ARG A 185 35.99 19.97 -5.33
C ARG A 185 37.44 20.34 -5.04
N GLN A 186 38.31 20.10 -6.01
CA GLN A 186 39.69 20.59 -6.01
C GLN A 186 39.88 21.71 -7.04
N GLY A 187 40.51 22.78 -6.58
CA GLY A 187 41.45 23.59 -7.36
C GLY A 187 41.10 25.07 -7.47
N PRO A 188 42.05 25.91 -7.93
CA PRO A 188 43.51 25.79 -7.86
C PRO A 188 44.12 26.51 -6.64
#